data_AF-A0A367WC75-F1
#
_entry.id   AF-A0A367WC75-F1
#
_cell.length_a   1.000
_cell.length_b   1.000
_cell.length_c   1.000
_cell.angle_alpha   90.00
_cell.angle_beta   90.00
_cell.angle_gamma   90.00
#
_symmetry.space_group_name_H-M   'P 1'
#
loop_
_entity.id
_entity.type
_entity.pdbx_description
1 polymer ?
#
loop_
_entity_poly.entity_id
_entity_poly.type
_entity_poly.pdbx_seq_one_letter_code
_entity_poly.pdbx_strand_id
1 'polypeptide(L)'
;MTDNISTLITAARMTYEQAEITYQSSDINQKLATKPELDRAAELLITLQTKQLQGSIVVTDQDVAEMQSLRDKVNSAATLQSGLMSMAALLLKFV
;
A
#
# COMPACT_ATOMS: atom_id res chain seq x y z
N MET A 1 10.40 10.45 -19.02
CA MET A 1 10.54 9.39 -18.03
C MET A 1 9.37 9.52 -17.09
N THR A 2 8.43 8.59 -17.12
CA THR A 2 7.39 8.51 -16.10
C THR A 2 8.11 8.28 -14.79
N ASP A 3 7.94 9.17 -13.82
CA ASP A 3 8.62 9.08 -12.55
C ASP A 3 8.09 7.85 -11.82
N ASN A 4 8.85 6.74 -11.80
CA ASN A 4 8.40 5.43 -11.30
C ASN A 4 7.87 5.52 -9.87
N ILE A 5 8.38 6.46 -9.08
CA ILE A 5 7.87 6.76 -7.76
C ILE A 5 6.46 7.34 -7.77
N SER A 6 6.13 8.21 -8.73
CA SER A 6 4.77 8.74 -8.89
C SER A 6 3.80 7.62 -9.27
N THR A 7 4.23 6.68 -10.12
CA THR A 7 3.44 5.50 -10.48
C THR A 7 3.25 4.58 -9.28
N LEU A 8 4.30 4.33 -8.50
CA LEU A 8 4.24 3.51 -7.28
C LEU A 8 3.31 4.14 -6.24
N ILE A 9 3.44 5.44 -5.96
CA ILE A 9 2.57 6.17 -5.03
C ILE A 9 1.11 6.09 -5.47
N THR A 10 0.85 6.24 -6.77
CA THR A 10 -0.51 6.12 -7.31
C THR A 10 -1.06 4.71 -7.10
N ALA A 11 -0.27 3.68 -7.43
CA ALA A 11 -0.65 2.29 -7.22
C ALA A 11 -0.86 1.95 -5.73
N ALA A 12 0.00 2.46 -4.86
CA ALA A 12 -0.13 2.34 -3.41
C ALA A 12 -1.43 2.99 -2.93
N ARG A 13 -1.75 4.19 -3.39
CA ARG A 13 -2.98 4.90 -3.01
C ARG A 13 -4.23 4.14 -3.42
N MET A 14 -4.26 3.64 -4.65
CA MET A 14 -5.38 2.82 -5.13
C MET A 14 -5.51 1.51 -4.34
N THR A 15 -4.38 0.88 -3.99
CA THR A 15 -4.35 -0.33 -3.15
C THR A 15 -4.90 -0.04 -1.75
N TYR A 16 -4.50 1.09 -1.15
CA TYR A 16 -5.02 1.54 0.14
C TYR A 16 -6.52 1.83 0.09
N GLU A 17 -6.99 2.59 -0.89
CA GLU A 17 -8.42 2.91 -1.08
C GLU A 17 -9.25 1.62 -1.21
N GLN A 18 -8.76 0.66 -1.98
CA GLN A 18 -9.41 -0.64 -2.13
C GLN A 18 -9.41 -1.46 -0.83
N ALA A 19 -8.28 -1.45 -0.11
CA ALA A 19 -8.17 -2.09 1.19
C ALA A 19 -9.12 -1.46 2.21
N GLU A 20 -9.34 -0.15 2.17
CA GLU A 20 -10.28 0.58 3.02
C GLU A 20 -11.73 0.20 2.70
N ILE A 21 -12.09 0.07 1.42
CA ILE A 21 -13.41 -0.42 1.00
C ILE A 21 -13.64 -1.84 1.53
N THR A 22 -12.67 -2.73 1.34
CA THR A 22 -12.73 -4.11 1.84
C THR A 22 -12.80 -4.14 3.37
N TYR A 23 -12.02 -3.29 4.05
CA TYR A 23 -12.06 -3.13 5.50
C TYR A 23 -13.45 -2.70 5.97
N GLN A 24 -14.07 -1.71 5.33
CA GLN A 24 -15.39 -1.21 5.70
C GLN A 24 -16.49 -2.26 5.50
N SER A 25 -16.38 -3.11 4.47
CA SER A 25 -17.32 -4.21 4.22
C SER A 25 -17.07 -5.47 5.05
N SER A 26 -15.92 -5.56 5.74
CA SER A 26 -15.54 -6.71 6.57
C SER A 26 -16.26 -6.74 7.93
N ASP A 27 -16.29 -7.93 8.53
CA ASP A 27 -16.86 -8.17 9.85
C ASP A 27 -16.02 -7.51 10.97
N ILE A 28 -16.62 -7.34 12.16
CA ILE A 28 -15.96 -6.69 13.31
C ILE A 28 -14.62 -7.36 13.67
N ASN A 29 -14.56 -8.70 13.66
CA ASN A 29 -13.34 -9.44 13.98
C ASN A 29 -12.22 -9.17 12.96
N GLN A 30 -12.56 -9.11 11.67
CA GLN A 30 -11.61 -8.81 10.60
C GLN A 30 -11.16 -7.36 10.65
N LYS A 31 -12.07 -6.42 10.93
CA LYS A 31 -11.73 -5.01 11.15
C LYS A 31 -10.74 -4.85 12.30
N LEU A 32 -10.97 -5.51 13.43
CA LEU A 32 -10.06 -5.44 14.57
C LEU A 32 -8.65 -5.95 14.22
N ALA A 33 -8.59 -7.01 13.40
CA ALA A 33 -7.34 -7.64 12.98
C ALA A 33 -6.60 -6.91 11.86
N THR A 34 -7.27 -6.07 11.07
CA THR A 34 -6.68 -5.39 9.90
C THR A 34 -6.47 -3.89 10.09
N LYS A 35 -7.10 -3.31 11.13
CA LYS A 35 -6.95 -1.88 11.44
C LYS A 35 -5.50 -1.46 11.67
N PRO A 36 -4.68 -2.18 12.45
CA PRO A 36 -3.28 -1.78 12.66
C PRO A 36 -2.47 -1.73 11.36
N GLU A 37 -2.70 -2.69 10.46
CA GLU A 37 -2.02 -2.79 9.16
C GLU A 37 -2.50 -1.71 8.20
N LEU A 38 -3.79 -1.36 8.26
CA LEU A 38 -4.37 -0.27 7.48
C LEU A 38 -3.78 1.09 7.93
N ASP A 39 -3.78 1.36 9.24
CA ASP A 39 -3.19 2.59 9.79
C ASP A 39 -1.69 2.68 9.43
N ARG A 40 -0.95 1.58 9.56
CA ARG A 40 0.48 1.51 9.17
C ARG A 40 0.71 1.75 7.68
N ALA A 41 -0.16 1.21 6.81
CA ALA A 41 -0.06 1.43 5.38
C ALA A 41 -0.27 2.92 5.04
N ALA A 42 -1.21 3.61 5.71
CA ALA A 42 -1.43 5.04 5.54
C ALA A 42 -0.20 5.87 5.93
N GLU A 43 0.40 5.60 7.10
CA GLU A 43 1.61 6.29 7.56
C GLU A 43 2.78 6.13 6.59
N LEU A 44 3.01 4.91 6.10
CA LEU A 44 4.08 4.62 5.13
C LEU A 44 3.83 5.33 3.80
N LEU A 45 2.58 5.45 3.37
CA LEU A 45 2.21 6.14 2.13
C LEU A 45 2.48 7.65 2.22
N ILE A 46 2.12 8.26 3.35
CA ILE A 46 2.44 9.68 3.64
C ILE A 46 3.96 9.89 3.69
N THR A 47 4.69 8.96 4.31
CA THR A 47 6.15 9.10 4.42
C THR A 47 6.83 8.90 3.07
N LEU A 48 6.34 7.97 2.24
CA LEU A 48 6.80 7.78 0.86
C LEU A 48 6.59 9.06 0.03
N GLN A 49 5.40 9.68 0.10
CA GLN A 49 5.12 10.97 -0.56
C GLN A 49 6.06 12.07 -0.07
N THR A 50 6.31 12.13 1.25
CA THR A 50 7.23 13.11 1.83
C THR A 50 8.66 12.92 1.33
N LYS A 51 9.13 11.68 1.23
CA LYS A 51 10.47 11.38 0.72
C LYS A 51 10.60 11.53 -0.80
N GLN A 52 9.52 11.34 -1.55
CA GLN A 52 9.49 11.68 -2.98
C GLN A 52 9.84 13.17 -3.16
N LEU A 53 9.24 14.06 -2.35
CA LEU A 53 9.52 15.50 -2.40
C LEU A 53 10.97 15.83 -2.03
N GLN A 54 11.64 14.99 -1.24
CA GLN A 54 13.06 15.11 -0.90
C GLN A 54 13.99 14.60 -2.03
N GLY A 55 13.45 14.01 -3.11
CA GLY A 55 14.19 13.62 -4.30
C GLY A 55 15.20 12.47 -4.12
N SER A 56 15.13 11.75 -3.00
CA SER A 56 16.16 10.76 -2.61
C SER A 56 15.71 9.31 -2.76
N ILE A 57 14.59 9.04 -3.44
CA ILE A 57 14.08 7.68 -3.63
C ILE A 57 14.23 7.26 -5.09
N VAL A 58 14.82 6.09 -5.29
CA VAL A 58 14.87 5.39 -6.57
C VAL A 58 13.86 4.25 -6.53
N VAL A 59 12.87 4.29 -7.42
CA VAL A 59 11.87 3.22 -7.57
C VAL A 59 12.10 2.50 -8.88
N THR A 60 12.19 1.16 -8.82
CA THR A 60 12.38 0.33 -10.00
C THR A 60 11.05 -0.08 -10.62
N ASP A 61 11.07 -0.50 -11.89
CA ASP A 61 9.87 -1.05 -12.55
C ASP A 61 9.34 -2.31 -11.83
N GLN A 62 10.23 -3.08 -11.20
CA GLN A 62 9.85 -4.25 -10.43
C GLN A 62 9.02 -3.87 -9.19
N ASP A 63 9.38 -2.80 -8.49
CA ASP A 63 8.63 -2.34 -7.32
C ASP A 63 7.23 -1.87 -7.72
N VAL A 64 7.10 -1.20 -8.87
CA VAL A 64 5.80 -0.82 -9.43
C VAL A 64 4.95 -2.06 -9.73
N ALA A 65 5.53 -3.09 -10.34
CA ALA A 65 4.84 -4.34 -10.63
C ALA A 65 4.42 -5.09 -9.35
N GLU A 66 5.29 -5.12 -8.33
CA GLU A 66 4.98 -5.69 -7.01
C GLU A 66 3.78 -4.97 -6.37
N MET A 67 3.72 -3.64 -6.46
CA MET A 67 2.60 -2.85 -5.93
C MET A 67 1.30 -3.09 -6.70
N GLN A 68 1.36 -3.23 -8.02
CA GLN A 68 0.19 -3.57 -8.83
C GLN A 68 -0.35 -4.96 -8.47
N SER A 69 0.53 -5.95 -8.29
CA SER A 69 0.14 -7.30 -7.87
C SER A 69 -0.48 -7.30 -6.46
N LEU A 70 -0.05 -6.39 -5.59
CA LEU A 70 -0.62 -6.24 -4.25
C LEU A 70 -2.05 -5.71 -4.26
N ARG A 71 -2.40 -4.88 -5.24
CA ARG A 71 -3.77 -4.42 -5.47
C ARG A 71 -4.75 -5.59 -5.63
N ASP A 72 -4.36 -6.59 -6.39
CA ASP A 72 -5.21 -7.76 -6.62
C ASP A 72 -5.37 -8.61 -5.36
N LYS A 73 -4.39 -8.58 -4.44
CA LYS A 73 -4.44 -9.29 -3.17
C LYS A 73 -5.33 -8.61 -2.13
N VAL A 74 -5.46 -7.28 -2.13
CA VAL A 74 -6.32 -6.55 -1.15
C VAL A 74 -7.80 -6.51 -1.55
N ASN A 75 -8.15 -7.02 -2.74
CA ASN A 75 -9.53 -7.09 -3.24
C ASN A 75 -10.44 -8.06 -2.45
N SER A 76 -9.87 -8.98 -1.66
CA SER A 76 -10.64 -9.93 -0.86
C SER A 76 -10.40 -9.73 0.62
N ALA A 77 -11.46 -9.77 1.43
CA ALA A 77 -11.40 -9.62 2.88
C ALA A 77 -10.51 -10.68 3.54
N ALA A 78 -10.48 -11.90 2.99
CA ALA A 78 -9.64 -12.99 3.49
C ALA A 78 -8.14 -12.73 3.31
N THR A 79 -7.77 -11.92 2.32
CA THR A 79 -6.38 -11.60 1.97
C THR A 79 -6.03 -10.14 2.28
N LEU A 80 -6.95 -9.38 2.86
CA LEU A 80 -6.77 -7.97 3.20
C LEU A 80 -5.56 -7.77 4.13
N GLN A 81 -5.49 -8.56 5.21
CA GLN A 81 -4.40 -8.45 6.19
C GLN A 81 -3.04 -8.74 5.56
N SER A 82 -2.92 -9.84 4.81
CA SER A 82 -1.66 -10.23 4.17
C SER A 82 -1.27 -9.29 3.03
N GLY A 83 -2.25 -8.76 2.29
CA GLY A 83 -2.08 -7.73 1.27
C GLY A 83 -1.56 -6.42 1.87
N LEU A 84 -2.16 -5.94 2.96
CA LEU A 84 -1.72 -4.75 3.69
C LEU A 84 -0.33 -4.94 4.31
N MET A 85 -0.03 -6.09 4.91
CA MET A 85 1.32 -6.38 5.42
C MET A 85 2.37 -6.34 4.30
N SER A 86 2.06 -6.93 3.15
CA SER A 86 2.97 -6.95 2.01
C SER A 86 3.13 -5.56 1.38
N MET A 87 2.05 -4.77 1.36
CA MET A 87 2.10 -3.36 0.97
C MET A 87 2.98 -2.56 1.91
N ALA A 88 2.81 -2.70 3.23
CA ALA A 88 3.66 -2.04 4.21
C ALA A 88 5.13 -2.45 4.05
N ALA A 89 5.42 -3.74 3.82
CA ALA A 89 6.77 -4.23 3.57
C ALA A 89 7.39 -3.63 2.29
N LEU A 90 6.61 -3.46 1.23
CA LEU A 90 7.09 -2.83 0.01
C LEU A 90 7.38 -1.35 0.24
N LEU A 91 6.44 -0.62 0.85
CA LEU A 91 6.60 0.81 1.12
C LEU A 91 7.83 1.07 2.00
N LEU A 92 8.06 0.24 3.02
CA LEU A 92 9.23 0.28 3.91
C LEU A 92 10.59 0.24 3.18
N LYS A 93 10.68 -0.30 1.96
CA LYS A 93 11.92 -0.27 1.18
C LYS A 93 12.37 1.15 0.84
N PHE A 94 11.44 2.11 0.87
CA PHE A 94 11.63 3.49 0.43
C PHE A 94 11.56 4.50 1.57
N VAL A 95 11.19 4.07 2.77
CA VAL A 95 11.00 4.92 3.96
C VAL A 95 12.18 4.85 4.92
#